data_AF-A0A1J5E1I3-F1
#
_entry.id   AF-A0A1J5E1I3-F1
#
_cell.length_a   1.000
_cell.length_b   1.000
_cell.length_c   1.000
_cell.angle_alpha   90.00
_cell.angle_beta   90.00
_cell.angle_gamma   90.00
#
_symmetry.space_group_name_H-M   'P 1'
#
loop_
_entity.id
_entity.type
_entity.pdbx_description
1 polymer ?
#
loop_
_entity_poly.entity_id
_entity_poly.type
_entity_poly.pdbx_seq_one_letter_code
_entity_poly.pdbx_strand_id
1 'polypeptide(L)' 'MGTAIMEYEQLNLPEKMARKLKGKEVKLIGTQEGILLKPLEDIIKDARGSLNGSYFSSVRYMQLKKEEKELER' A
#
# COMPACT_ATOMS: atom_id res chain seq x y z
N MET A 1 -3.15 -44.65 14.34
CA MET A 1 -3.38 -43.27 14.83
C MET A 1 -3.99 -42.50 13.67
N GLY A 2 -5.23 -42.04 13.80
CA GLY A 2 -5.95 -41.38 12.70
C GLY A 2 -5.62 -39.90 12.65
N THR A 3 -5.16 -39.42 11.49
CA THR A 3 -5.02 -38.01 11.18
C THR A 3 -6.40 -37.45 10.82
N ALA A 4 -6.98 -36.66 11.70
CA ALA A 4 -8.18 -35.88 11.38
C ALA A 4 -7.75 -34.69 10.50
N ILE A 5 -8.14 -34.73 9.23
CA ILE A 5 -7.95 -33.60 8.31
C ILE A 5 -9.08 -32.61 8.59
N MET A 6 -8.68 -31.44 9.08
CA MET A 6 -9.57 -30.39 9.54
C MET A 6 -9.59 -29.32 8.45
N GLU A 7 -10.64 -29.32 7.63
CA GLU A 7 -10.83 -28.30 6.59
C GLU A 7 -11.39 -27.03 7.24
N TYR A 8 -10.57 -25.97 7.28
CA TYR A 8 -10.99 -24.65 7.72
C TYR A 8 -10.83 -23.66 6.57
N GLU A 9 -11.92 -22.99 6.21
CA GLU A 9 -11.92 -21.91 5.22
C GLU A 9 -11.15 -20.66 5.71
N GLN A 10 -10.88 -20.58 7.02
CA GLN A 10 -10.28 -19.41 7.67
C GLN A 10 -9.11 -19.79 8.58
N LEU A 11 -8.03 -19.02 8.48
CA LEU A 11 -6.87 -19.15 9.35
C LEU A 11 -6.92 -18.10 10.47
N ASN A 12 -7.01 -18.56 11.72
CA ASN A 12 -6.93 -17.67 12.88
C ASN A 12 -5.49 -17.22 13.12
N LEU A 13 -5.26 -15.92 13.09
CA LEU A 13 -3.95 -15.32 13.35
C LEU A 13 -3.78 -14.99 14.84
N PRO A 14 -2.56 -15.12 15.41
CA PRO A 14 -2.27 -14.64 16.75
C PRO A 14 -2.58 -13.15 16.89
N GLU A 15 -3.06 -12.72 18.05
CA GLU A 15 -3.56 -11.36 18.28
C GLU A 15 -2.55 -10.27 17.89
N LYS A 16 -1.27 -10.49 18.20
CA LYS A 16 -0.19 -9.56 17.84
C LYS A 16 -0.05 -9.36 16.33
N MET A 17 -0.28 -10.40 15.53
CA MET A 17 -0.25 -10.32 14.06
C MET A 17 -1.55 -9.74 13.52
N ALA A 18 -2.69 -10.18 14.05
CA ALA A 18 -4.00 -9.67 13.67
C ALA A 18 -4.10 -8.14 13.86
N ARG A 19 -3.60 -7.61 14.99
CA ARG A 19 -3.57 -6.15 15.25
C ARG A 19 -2.77 -5.37 14.20
N LYS A 20 -1.68 -5.93 13.66
CA LYS A 20 -0.84 -5.27 12.65
C LYS A 20 -1.46 -5.28 11.24
N LEU A 21 -2.27 -6.29 10.95
CA LEU A 21 -2.91 -6.49 9.65
C LEU A 21 -4.36 -5.98 9.61
N LYS A 22 -4.93 -5.64 10.77
CA LYS A 22 -6.31 -5.15 10.89
C LYS A 22 -6.54 -3.93 10.00
N GLY A 23 -7.54 -4.03 9.12
CA GLY A 23 -7.94 -2.95 8.20
C GLY A 23 -7.01 -2.76 7.00
N LYS A 24 -6.00 -3.62 6.80
CA LYS A 24 -5.13 -3.58 5.63
C LYS A 24 -5.55 -4.64 4.62
N GLU A 25 -5.48 -4.30 3.33
CA GLU A 25 -5.48 -5.32 2.29
C GLU A 25 -4.16 -6.07 2.33
N VAL A 26 -4.21 -7.40 2.20
CA VAL A 26 -3.05 -8.29 2.34
C VAL A 26 -2.97 -9.20 1.14
N LYS A 27 -1.77 -9.33 0.57
CA LYS A 27 -1.44 -10.30 -0.47
C LYS A 27 -0.85 -11.56 0.15
N LEU A 28 -1.37 -12.70 -0.28
CA LEU A 28 -0.85 -14.02 0.04
C LEU A 28 0.13 -14.46 -1.06
N ILE A 29 1.32 -14.89 -0.68
CA ILE A 29 2.35 -15.37 -1.62
C ILE A 29 2.89 -16.71 -1.10
N GLY A 30 2.77 -17.77 -1.89
CA GLY A 30 3.41 -19.05 -1.58
C GLY A 30 4.92 -18.97 -1.85
N THR A 31 5.71 -19.37 -0.86
CA THR A 31 7.18 -19.50 -0.94
C THR A 31 7.58 -20.95 -0.65
N GLN A 32 8.85 -21.30 -0.86
CA GLN A 32 9.36 -22.64 -0.55
C GLN A 32 9.29 -22.98 0.96
N GLU A 33 9.24 -21.96 1.82
CA GLU A 33 9.22 -22.10 3.28
C GLU A 33 7.81 -22.02 3.88
N GLY A 34 6.80 -21.59 3.10
CA GLY A 34 5.43 -21.45 3.57
C GLY A 34 4.64 -20.37 2.84
N ILE A 35 3.74 -19.70 3.57
CA ILE A 35 2.87 -18.65 3.03
C ILE A 35 3.26 -17.30 3.63
N LEU A 36 3.63 -16.36 2.77
CA LEU A 36 3.94 -14.98 3.15
C LEU A 36 2.68 -14.11 3.06
N LEU A 37 2.37 -13.43 4.17
CA LEU A 37 1.32 -12.40 4.28
C LEU A 37 1.97 -11.02 4.15
N LYS A 38 1.75 -10.33 3.02
CA LYS A 38 2.31 -8.99 2.78
C LYS A 38 1.21 -7.93 2.71
N PRO A 39 1.22 -6.89 3.56
CA PRO A 39 0.31 -5.76 3.40
C PRO A 39 0.49 -5.10 2.03
N LEU A 40 -0.61 -4.76 1.38
CA LEU A 40 -0.61 -3.95 0.18
C LEU A 40 -0.51 -2.48 0.62
N GLU A 41 0.66 -1.88 0.44
CA GLU A 41 0.85 -0.44 0.60
C GLU A 41 0.47 0.23 -0.73
N ASP A 42 -0.59 1.03 -0.71
CA ASP A 42 -0.98 1.84 -1.87
C ASP A 42 -0.25 3.18 -1.80
N ILE A 43 1.01 3.16 -2.23
CA ILE A 43 1.90 4.33 -2.28
C ILE A 43 1.23 5.49 -3.05
N ILE A 44 0.34 5.18 -4.01
CA ILE A 44 -0.38 6.19 -4.78
C ILE A 44 -1.48 6.85 -3.95
N LYS A 45 -2.22 6.08 -3.13
CA LYS A 45 -3.15 6.66 -2.14
C LYS A 45 -2.44 7.52 -1.12
N ASP A 46 -1.29 7.09 -0.61
CA ASP A 46 -0.52 7.87 0.38
C ASP A 46 0.05 9.16 -0.25
N ALA A 47 0.57 9.09 -1.49
CA ALA A 47 1.03 10.26 -2.23
C ALA A 47 -0.11 11.22 -2.59
N ARG A 48 -1.29 10.72 -2.97
CA ARG A 48 -2.49 11.55 -3.16
C ARG A 48 -2.92 12.21 -1.87
N GLY A 49 -2.91 11.49 -0.74
CA GLY A 49 -3.20 12.03 0.58
C GLY A 49 -2.26 13.18 0.95
N SER A 50 -0.98 13.07 0.59
CA SER A 50 0.03 14.11 0.81
C SER A 50 -0.22 15.39 -0.02
N LEU A 51 -0.85 15.26 -1.19
CA LEU A 51 -1.20 16.40 -2.05
C LEU A 51 -2.62 16.94 -1.78
N ASN A 52 -3.50 16.14 -1.16
CA ASN A 52 -4.83 16.57 -0.76
C ASN A 52 -4.75 17.66 0.32
N GLY A 53 -5.28 18.85 0.02
CA GLY A 53 -5.20 20.02 0.90
C GLY A 53 -3.94 20.87 0.67
N SER A 54 -2.97 20.39 -0.10
CA SER A 54 -1.92 21.24 -0.64
C SER A 54 -2.51 22.04 -1.82
N TYR A 55 -2.24 23.34 -1.89
CA TYR A 55 -2.60 24.17 -3.06
C TYR A 55 -1.68 23.90 -4.27
N PHE A 56 -0.98 22.77 -4.27
CA PHE A 56 -0.01 22.41 -5.28
C PHE A 56 -0.72 21.92 -6.55
N SER A 57 -0.43 22.57 -7.67
CA SER A 57 -0.94 22.19 -9.00
C SER A 57 0.23 22.01 -9.94
N SER A 58 0.37 20.80 -10.49
CA SER A 58 1.40 20.48 -11.49
C SER A 58 1.29 21.37 -12.73
N VAL A 59 0.08 21.78 -13.10
CA VAL A 59 -0.17 22.69 -14.24
C VAL A 59 0.44 24.06 -13.96
N ARG A 60 0.18 24.63 -12.77
CA ARG A 60 0.71 25.94 -12.38
C ARG A 60 2.22 25.93 -12.22
N TYR A 61 2.78 24.85 -11.65
CA TYR A 61 4.23 24.68 -11.53
C TYR A 61 4.91 24.66 -12.91
N MET A 62 4.35 23.92 -13.87
CA MET A 62 4.89 23.85 -15.24
C MET A 62 4.77 25.18 -15.99
N GLN A 63 3.69 25.94 -15.77
CA GLN A 63 3.54 27.30 -16.31
C GLN A 63 4.64 28.23 -15.80
N LEU A 64 4.83 28.29 -14.48
CA LEU A 64 5.87 29.13 -13.86
C LEU A 64 7.27 28.76 -14.36
N LYS A 65 7.58 27.47 -14.51
CA LYS A 65 8.86 27.01 -15.06
C LYS A 65 9.09 27.44 -16.50
N LYS A 66 8.02 27.52 -17.29
CA LYS A 66 8.08 27.98 -18.67
C LYS A 66 8.31 29.48 -18.75
N GLU A 67 7.62 30.25 -17.91
CA GLU A 67 7.81 31.71 -17.77
C GLU A 67 9.23 32.07 -17.29
N GLU A 68 9.76 31.36 -16.28
CA GLU A 68 11.15 31.55 -15.82
C GLU A 68 12.14 31.36 -16.96
N LYS A 69 11.97 30.30 -17.76
CA LYS A 69 12.85 30.00 -18.90
C LYS A 69 12.75 31.05 -20.01
N GLU A 70 11.60 31.69 -20.18
CA GLU A 70 11.41 32.77 -21.15
C GLU A 70 12.04 34.09 -20.67
N LEU A 71 12.11 34.32 -19.35
CA LEU A 71 12.76 35.47 -18.74
C LEU A 71 14.29 35.40 -18.73
N GLU A 72 14.87 34.20 -18.81
CA GLU A 72 16.33 33.99 -18.92
C GLU A 72 16.89 34.27 -20.34
N ARG A 73 16.05 34.66 -21.30
CA ARG A 73 16.41 34.89 -22.71
C ARG A 73 16.76 36.35 -23.00
#